data_AF-A0A139RM96-F1
#
_entry.id   AF-A0A139RM96-F1
#
_cell.length_a   1.000
_cell.length_b   1.000
_cell.length_c   1.000
_cell.angle_alpha   90.00
_cell.angle_beta   90.00
_cell.angle_gamma   90.00
#
_symmetry.space_group_name_H-M   'P 1'
#
loop_
_entity.id
_entity.type
_entity.pdbx_description
1 polymer ?
#
loop_
_entity_poly.entity_id
_entity_poly.type
_entity_poly.pdbx_seq_one_letter_code
_entity_poly.pdbx_strand_id
1 'polypeptide(L)'
;MNHLIKYAMFDKEQKRGYKQSDRNLGNWHYNDKEDSYTHPDGWCYRFHHIKHQKTQTNFQQEIKVYYADEPESAPQKGLYMNERYQHLKTKECQALLSPQGRQIFAQRKIDVEPVFGQIKVCLGYKRCHLRGKRQVRIDMGLMLMVNNLLKYNKRTTQN
;
A
#
# COMPACT_ATOMS: atom_id res chain seq x y z
N MET A 1 5.56 -10.54 -15.09
CA MET A 1 4.47 -9.86 -14.35
C MET A 1 5.11 -8.89 -13.36
N ASN A 2 4.83 -7.59 -13.46
CA ASN A 2 5.24 -6.65 -12.41
C ASN A 2 4.34 -6.88 -11.19
N HIS A 3 4.96 -6.97 -10.02
CA HIS A 3 4.23 -7.03 -8.76
C HIS A 3 3.60 -5.65 -8.51
N LEU A 4 2.44 -5.65 -7.85
CA LEU A 4 1.72 -4.46 -7.44
C LEU A 4 1.38 -4.67 -5.97
N ILE A 5 2.40 -4.59 -5.13
CA ILE A 5 2.29 -4.84 -3.70
C ILE A 5 2.34 -3.51 -2.98
N LYS A 6 1.24 -3.19 -2.33
CA LYS A 6 1.14 -2.00 -1.51
C LYS A 6 1.83 -2.23 -0.18
N TYR A 7 2.86 -1.43 0.10
CA TYR A 7 3.50 -1.37 1.41
C TYR A 7 2.68 -0.52 2.39
N ALA A 8 2.85 -0.77 3.70
CA ALA A 8 2.00 -0.22 4.76
C ALA A 8 1.87 1.32 4.73
N MET A 9 2.97 2.03 4.45
CA MET A 9 3.01 3.50 4.47
C MET A 9 2.54 4.14 3.15
N PHE A 10 2.26 3.37 2.09
CA PHE A 10 1.99 3.90 0.74
C PHE A 10 0.85 4.94 0.69
N ASP A 11 -0.27 4.70 1.37
CA ASP A 11 -1.37 5.68 1.39
C ASP A 11 -1.02 6.90 2.24
N LYS A 12 -0.33 6.69 3.36
CA LYS A 12 0.03 7.76 4.30
C LYS A 12 0.99 8.74 3.63
N GLU A 13 1.95 8.22 2.87
CA GLU A 13 2.95 8.99 2.14
C GLU A 13 2.37 9.89 1.05
N GLN A 14 1.18 9.56 0.54
CA GLN A 14 0.50 10.37 -0.46
C GLN A 14 -0.25 11.57 0.13
N LYS A 15 -0.57 11.56 1.43
CA LYS A 15 -1.32 12.63 2.09
C LYS A 15 -0.47 13.90 2.17
N ARG A 16 -1.10 15.06 1.95
CA ARG A 16 -0.45 16.39 2.00
C ARG A 16 0.33 16.61 3.29
N GLY A 17 -0.27 16.32 4.44
CA GLY A 17 0.38 16.50 5.74
C GLY A 17 1.63 15.64 5.94
N TYR A 18 1.68 14.44 5.31
CA TYR A 18 2.91 13.65 5.32
C TYR A 18 3.96 14.32 4.41
N LYS A 19 3.62 14.63 3.17
CA LYS A 19 4.56 15.28 2.24
C LYS A 19 5.19 16.57 2.77
N GLN A 20 4.49 17.31 3.63
CA GLN A 20 4.96 18.58 4.19
C GLN A 20 5.67 18.45 5.54
N SER A 21 5.66 17.28 6.17
CA SER A 21 6.27 17.11 7.50
C SER A 21 7.79 17.04 7.40
N ASP A 22 8.43 17.93 8.12
CA ASP A 22 9.84 17.91 8.57
C ASP A 22 10.36 16.54 9.04
N ARG A 23 9.53 15.73 9.71
CA ARG A 23 9.93 14.40 10.22
C ARG A 23 10.19 13.37 9.13
N ASN A 24 9.82 13.65 7.88
CA ASN A 24 9.97 12.72 6.79
C ASN A 24 11.32 12.91 6.12
N LEU A 25 12.08 11.83 6.08
CA LEU A 25 13.41 11.81 5.50
C LEU A 25 13.45 12.26 4.03
N GLY A 26 12.37 12.06 3.27
CA GLY A 26 12.29 12.56 1.90
C GLY A 26 12.35 14.09 1.78
N ASN A 27 12.16 14.82 2.89
CA ASN A 27 12.29 16.28 2.97
C ASN A 27 13.65 16.73 3.53
N TRP A 28 14.55 15.79 3.85
CA TRP A 28 15.88 16.10 4.36
C TRP A 28 16.85 16.17 3.18
N HIS A 29 17.86 17.03 3.29
CA HIS A 29 18.88 17.14 2.26
C HIS A 29 19.98 16.12 2.51
N TYR A 30 20.28 15.27 1.53
CA TYR A 30 21.39 14.32 1.60
C TYR A 30 22.63 14.92 0.93
N ASN A 31 23.78 14.85 1.61
CA ASN A 31 25.07 15.29 1.10
C ASN A 31 25.96 14.08 0.78
N ASP A 32 26.15 13.82 -0.51
CA ASP A 32 26.96 12.69 -1.02
C ASP A 32 28.43 12.74 -0.56
N LYS A 33 28.99 13.94 -0.33
CA LYS A 33 30.43 14.09 -0.02
C LYS A 33 30.79 13.64 1.39
N GLU A 34 29.87 13.83 2.32
CA GLU A 34 30.10 13.58 3.76
C GLU A 34 29.28 12.38 4.28
N ASP A 35 28.50 11.72 3.41
CA ASP A 35 27.49 10.71 3.76
C ASP A 35 26.67 11.18 4.97
N SER A 36 26.01 12.32 4.79
CA SER A 36 25.28 13.00 5.87
C SER A 36 23.90 13.49 5.42
N TYR A 37 22.96 13.49 6.36
CA TYR A 37 21.61 14.03 6.15
C TYR A 37 21.43 15.29 6.98
N THR A 38 20.87 16.33 6.37
CA THR A 38 20.54 17.60 7.03
C THR A 38 19.02 17.70 7.24
N HIS A 39 18.61 17.81 8.51
CA HIS A 39 17.23 18.09 8.89
C HIS A 39 16.81 19.50 8.42
N PRO A 40 15.53 19.74 8.10
CA PRO A 40 15.02 21.09 7.82
C PRO A 40 15.32 22.14 8.92
N ASP A 41 15.46 21.68 10.17
CA ASP A 41 15.81 22.52 11.33
C ASP A 41 17.32 22.76 11.49
N GLY A 42 18.15 22.27 10.56
CA GLY A 42 19.61 22.47 10.55
C GLY A 42 20.43 21.39 11.27
N TRP A 43 19.80 20.37 11.86
CA TRP A 43 20.51 19.25 12.49
C TRP A 43 21.20 18.36 11.44
N CYS A 44 22.49 18.08 11.64
CA CYS A 44 23.27 17.21 10.77
C CYS A 44 23.40 15.80 11.37
N TYR A 45 23.09 14.80 10.56
CA TYR A 45 23.19 13.38 10.88
C TYR A 45 24.28 12.75 10.02
N ARG A 46 25.41 12.37 10.63
CA ARG A 46 26.55 11.79 9.92
C ARG A 46 26.52 10.27 9.98
N PHE A 47 27.01 9.63 8.92
CA PHE A 47 27.18 8.19 8.89
C PHE A 47 28.09 7.73 10.03
N HIS A 48 27.67 6.70 10.74
CA HIS A 48 28.45 6.13 11.84
C HIS A 48 28.88 4.69 11.56
N HIS A 49 27.95 3.80 11.20
CA HIS A 49 28.27 2.39 10.92
C HIS A 49 27.15 1.68 10.14
N ILE A 50 27.49 0.53 9.56
CA ILE A 50 26.52 -0.41 8.97
C ILE A 50 26.18 -1.48 10.01
N LYS A 51 24.89 -1.71 10.21
CA LYS A 51 24.36 -2.79 11.04
C LYS A 51 23.80 -3.88 10.13
N HIS A 52 24.28 -5.11 10.32
CA HIS A 52 23.72 -6.30 9.69
C HIS A 52 22.69 -6.94 10.62
N GLN A 53 21.47 -7.16 10.12
CA GLN A 53 20.41 -7.81 10.88
C GLN A 53 19.78 -8.93 10.06
N LYS A 54 19.41 -10.04 10.73
CA LYS A 54 18.59 -11.09 10.15
C LYS A 54 17.15 -10.94 10.64
N THR A 55 16.21 -11.00 9.70
CA THR A 55 14.77 -11.09 10.01
C THR A 55 14.42 -12.48 10.55
N GLN A 56 13.23 -12.63 11.14
CA GLN A 56 12.70 -13.93 11.59
C GLN A 56 12.67 -14.97 10.45
N THR A 57 12.50 -14.50 9.22
CA THR A 57 12.51 -15.28 7.97
C THR A 57 13.91 -15.51 7.38
N ASN A 58 14.98 -15.29 8.16
CA ASN A 58 16.39 -15.45 7.76
C ASN A 58 16.90 -14.55 6.63
N PHE A 59 16.15 -13.52 6.20
CA PHE A 59 16.68 -12.54 5.25
C PHE A 59 17.66 -11.60 5.93
N GLN A 60 18.84 -11.46 5.33
CA GLN A 60 19.86 -10.50 5.73
C GLN A 60 19.50 -9.10 5.23
N GLN A 61 19.65 -8.11 6.12
CA GLN A 61 19.43 -6.71 5.84
C GLN A 61 20.64 -5.90 6.31
N GLU A 62 21.04 -4.96 5.47
CA GLU A 62 22.07 -3.96 5.77
C GLU A 62 21.37 -2.65 6.08
N ILE A 63 21.68 -2.09 7.25
CA ILE A 63 21.08 -0.85 7.73
C ILE A 63 22.22 0.13 8.01
N LYS A 64 22.30 1.20 7.24
CA LYS A 64 23.20 2.32 7.51
C LYS A 64 22.64 3.13 8.69
N VAL A 65 23.45 3.37 9.70
CA VAL A 65 23.08 4.10 10.91
C VAL A 65 23.78 5.45 10.91
N TYR A 66 22.99 6.50 11.11
CA TYR A 66 23.44 7.89 11.19
C TYR A 66 23.08 8.47 12.55
N TYR A 67 23.99 9.23 13.15
CA TYR A 67 23.76 9.92 14.43
C TYR A 67 23.91 11.42 14.27
N ALA A 68 23.15 12.17 15.07
CA ALA A 68 23.37 13.59 15.23
C ALA A 68 24.64 13.84 16.06
N ASP A 69 25.30 14.97 15.84
CA ASP A 69 26.47 15.36 16.61
C ASP A 69 26.14 15.54 18.11
N GLU A 70 24.95 16.06 18.42
CA GLU A 70 24.42 16.19 19.77
C GLU A 70 23.11 15.39 19.92
N PRO A 71 23.19 14.09 20.25
CA PRO A 71 22.02 13.21 20.27
C PRO A 71 21.03 13.49 21.41
N GLU A 72 21.42 14.28 22.42
CA GLU A 72 20.56 14.66 23.55
C GLU A 72 19.64 15.84 23.20
N SER A 73 20.12 16.76 22.37
CA SER A 73 19.39 17.97 21.95
C SER A 73 18.60 17.75 20.65
N ALA A 74 19.00 16.77 19.84
CA ALA A 74 18.37 16.50 18.55
C ALA A 74 16.94 15.95 18.70
N PRO A 75 16.00 16.33 17.79
CA PRO A 75 14.63 15.84 17.81
C PRO A 75 14.53 14.32 17.60
N GLN A 76 15.55 13.72 16.97
CA GLN A 76 15.66 12.30 16.76
C GLN A 76 17.10 11.85 17.07
N LYS A 77 17.24 10.80 17.90
CA LYS A 77 18.55 10.30 18.34
C LYS A 77 19.41 9.75 17.21
N GLY A 78 18.79 9.10 16.21
CA GLY A 78 19.50 8.54 15.06
C GLY A 78 18.57 8.13 13.93
N LEU A 79 19.14 8.00 12.75
CA LEU A 79 18.48 7.61 11.53
C LEU A 79 18.98 6.24 11.08
N TYR A 80 18.04 5.39 10.66
CA TYR A 80 18.31 4.03 10.22
C TYR A 80 17.84 3.89 8.77
N MET A 81 18.78 3.72 7.86
CA MET A 81 18.51 3.66 6.42
C MET A 81 18.79 2.28 5.86
N ASN A 82 17.79 1.69 5.21
CA ASN A 82 17.96 0.48 4.40
C ASN A 82 17.79 0.84 2.92
N GLU A 83 18.89 0.98 2.21
CA GLU A 83 18.92 1.43 0.81
C GLU A 83 18.17 0.47 -0.12
N ARG A 84 18.37 -0.84 0.07
CA ARG A 84 17.70 -1.87 -0.72
C ARG A 84 16.18 -1.78 -0.57
N TYR A 85 15.70 -1.56 0.66
CA TYR A 85 14.28 -1.37 0.92
C TYR A 85 13.75 -0.10 0.25
N GLN A 86 14.46 1.03 0.33
CA GLN A 86 14.04 2.28 -0.34
C GLN A 86 13.95 2.13 -1.86
N HIS A 87 14.91 1.44 -2.46
CA HIS A 87 14.90 1.16 -3.90
C HIS A 87 13.68 0.32 -4.31
N LEU A 88 13.40 -0.76 -3.58
CA LEU A 88 12.22 -1.60 -3.81
C LEU A 88 10.92 -0.82 -3.63
N LYS A 89 10.85 -0.02 -2.57
CA LYS A 89 9.70 0.85 -2.27
C LYS A 89 9.45 1.85 -3.40
N THR A 90 10.50 2.47 -3.94
CA THR A 90 10.41 3.43 -5.05
C THR A 90 9.90 2.75 -6.32
N LYS A 91 10.44 1.57 -6.64
CA LYS A 91 10.00 0.75 -7.78
C LYS A 91 8.52 0.40 -7.69
N GLU A 92 8.06 -0.09 -6.53
CA GLU A 92 6.65 -0.42 -6.31
C GLU A 92 5.75 0.81 -6.31
N CYS A 93 6.22 1.93 -5.75
CA CYS A 93 5.47 3.18 -5.76
C CYS A 93 5.22 3.68 -7.19
N GLN A 94 6.25 3.66 -8.04
CA GLN A 94 6.13 4.02 -9.45
C GLN A 94 5.16 3.08 -10.19
N ALA A 95 5.26 1.77 -9.96
CA ALA A 95 4.35 0.80 -10.55
C ALA A 95 2.89 1.03 -10.13
N LEU A 96 2.63 1.25 -8.84
CA LEU A 96 1.29 1.50 -8.29
C LEU A 96 0.69 2.84 -8.75
N LEU A 97 1.54 3.87 -8.93
CA LEU A 97 1.10 5.20 -9.39
C LEU A 97 0.95 5.30 -10.90
N SER A 98 1.44 4.33 -11.69
CA SER A 98 1.20 4.30 -13.14
C SER A 98 -0.31 4.17 -13.46
N PRO A 99 -0.80 4.71 -14.60
CA PRO A 99 -2.21 4.59 -14.98
C PRO A 99 -2.69 3.14 -15.05
N GLN A 100 -1.88 2.27 -15.66
CA GLN A 100 -2.16 0.83 -15.77
C GLN A 100 -2.15 0.14 -14.40
N GLY A 101 -1.15 0.43 -13.56
CA GLY A 101 -1.04 -0.12 -12.21
C GLY A 101 -2.23 0.25 -11.33
N ARG A 102 -2.67 1.52 -11.38
CA ARG A 102 -3.88 1.98 -10.68
C ARG A 102 -5.12 1.23 -11.14
N GLN A 103 -5.31 1.01 -12.44
CA GLN A 103 -6.47 0.30 -12.97
C GLN A 103 -6.51 -1.15 -12.48
N ILE A 104 -5.40 -1.88 -12.58
CA ILE A 104 -5.29 -3.27 -12.11
C ILE A 104 -5.51 -3.32 -10.58
N PHE A 105 -4.89 -2.40 -9.84
CA PHE A 105 -5.02 -2.36 -8.40
C PHE A 105 -6.45 -2.01 -7.94
N ALA A 106 -7.14 -1.12 -8.65
CA ALA A 106 -8.54 -0.80 -8.41
C ALA A 106 -9.43 -2.02 -8.63
N GLN A 107 -9.19 -2.81 -9.68
CA GLN A 107 -9.91 -4.08 -9.91
C GLN A 107 -9.67 -5.09 -8.78
N ARG A 108 -8.43 -5.18 -8.27
CA ARG A 108 -8.10 -6.06 -7.13
C ARG A 108 -8.76 -5.64 -5.82
N LYS A 109 -9.11 -4.36 -5.67
CA LYS A 109 -9.83 -3.84 -4.49
C LYS A 109 -11.33 -4.11 -4.52
N ILE A 110 -11.88 -4.57 -5.66
CA ILE A 110 -13.31 -4.85 -5.76
C ILE A 110 -13.59 -6.07 -4.88
N ASP A 111 -14.23 -5.81 -3.74
CA ASP A 111 -14.72 -6.86 -2.88
C ASP A 111 -15.97 -7.50 -3.48
N VAL A 112 -16.07 -8.82 -3.34
CA VAL A 112 -17.24 -9.61 -3.73
C VAL A 112 -18.32 -9.60 -2.64
N GLU A 113 -17.97 -9.28 -1.39
CA GLU A 113 -18.90 -9.30 -0.24
C GLU A 113 -20.17 -8.46 -0.47
N PRO A 114 -20.10 -7.21 -1.00
CA PRO A 114 -21.31 -6.42 -1.26
C PRO A 114 -22.28 -7.09 -2.24
N VAL A 115 -21.77 -7.88 -3.20
CA VAL A 115 -22.60 -8.63 -4.15
C VAL A 115 -23.40 -9.70 -3.42
N PHE A 116 -22.77 -10.44 -2.51
CA PHE A 116 -23.47 -11.46 -1.72
C PHE A 116 -24.46 -10.84 -0.73
N GLY A 117 -24.12 -9.68 -0.14
CA GLY A 117 -25.05 -8.91 0.69
C GLY A 117 -26.32 -8.52 -0.08
N GLN A 118 -26.16 -7.97 -1.29
CA GLN A 118 -27.27 -7.61 -2.17
C GLN A 118 -28.13 -8.82 -2.55
N ILE A 119 -27.51 -9.94 -2.92
CA ILE A 119 -28.24 -11.17 -3.26
C ILE A 119 -29.06 -11.67 -2.07
N LYS A 120 -28.49 -11.64 -0.85
CA LYS A 120 -29.20 -12.09 0.36
C LYS A 120 -30.35 -11.15 0.76
N VAL A 121 -30.13 -9.84 0.74
CA VAL A 121 -31.08 -8.85 1.26
C VAL A 121 -32.10 -8.45 0.20
N CYS A 122 -31.67 -8.11 -1.01
CA CYS A 122 -32.55 -7.62 -2.07
C CYS A 122 -33.29 -8.75 -2.79
N LEU A 123 -32.64 -9.90 -3.01
CA LEU A 123 -33.25 -11.04 -3.70
C LEU A 123 -33.76 -12.12 -2.73
N GLY A 124 -33.56 -11.96 -1.42
CA GLY A 124 -33.95 -12.95 -0.41
C GLY A 124 -33.21 -14.29 -0.52
N TYR A 125 -32.17 -14.38 -1.35
CA TYR A 125 -31.51 -15.63 -1.67
C TYR A 125 -30.47 -15.98 -0.59
N LYS A 126 -30.92 -16.72 0.42
CA LYS A 126 -30.10 -17.15 1.57
C LYS A 126 -29.49 -18.55 1.41
N ARG A 127 -30.11 -19.40 0.57
CA ARG A 127 -29.69 -20.78 0.30
C ARG A 127 -30.00 -21.15 -1.15
N CYS A 128 -29.24 -22.09 -1.71
CA CYS A 128 -29.54 -22.63 -3.04
C CYS A 128 -30.84 -23.45 -2.97
N HIS A 129 -31.71 -23.30 -3.95
CA HIS A 129 -32.97 -24.03 -4.01
C HIS A 129 -32.80 -25.43 -4.61
N LEU A 130 -31.81 -25.59 -5.49
CA LEU A 130 -31.53 -26.83 -6.19
C LEU A 130 -30.37 -27.61 -5.53
N ARG A 131 -30.31 -28.92 -5.79
CA ARG A 131 -29.27 -29.81 -5.24
C ARG A 131 -28.41 -30.41 -6.36
N GLY A 132 -27.10 -30.49 -6.13
CA GLY A 132 -26.13 -31.02 -7.09
C GLY A 132 -25.39 -29.94 -7.86
N LYS A 133 -24.10 -30.19 -8.15
CA LYS A 133 -23.14 -29.18 -8.66
C LYS A 133 -23.65 -28.43 -9.90
N ARG A 134 -24.21 -29.16 -10.88
CA ARG A 134 -24.72 -28.56 -12.12
C ARG A 134 -25.89 -27.62 -11.87
N GLN A 135 -26.86 -28.05 -11.07
CA GLN A 135 -28.07 -27.27 -10.81
C GLN A 135 -27.78 -26.04 -9.95
N VAL A 136 -26.96 -26.19 -8.91
CA VAL A 136 -26.50 -25.06 -8.07
C VAL A 136 -25.75 -24.01 -8.90
N ARG A 137 -24.93 -24.43 -9.87
CA ARG A 137 -24.24 -23.50 -10.78
C ARG A 137 -25.23 -22.69 -11.63
N ILE A 138 -26.31 -23.32 -12.11
CA ILE A 138 -27.35 -22.64 -12.90
C ILE A 138 -28.12 -21.65 -12.01
N ASP A 139 -28.57 -22.09 -10.83
CA ASP A 139 -29.30 -21.26 -9.85
C ASP A 139 -28.50 -20.01 -9.48
N MET A 140 -27.23 -20.18 -9.11
CA MET A 140 -26.34 -19.06 -8.80
C MET A 140 -26.08 -18.15 -10.01
N GLY A 141 -25.94 -18.72 -11.21
CA GLY A 141 -25.77 -17.95 -12.44
C GLY A 141 -26.96 -17.05 -12.74
N LEU A 142 -28.18 -17.55 -12.55
CA LEU A 142 -29.41 -16.76 -12.70
C LEU A 142 -29.48 -15.63 -11.67
N MET A 143 -29.17 -15.91 -10.40
CA MET A 143 -29.15 -14.88 -9.35
C MET A 143 -28.13 -13.76 -9.64
N LEU A 144 -26.95 -14.11 -10.15
CA LEU A 144 -25.93 -13.14 -10.56
C LEU A 144 -26.40 -12.32 -11.77
N MET A 145 -27.09 -12.94 -12.73
CA MET A 145 -27.65 -12.24 -13.89
C MET A 145 -28.72 -11.24 -13.49
N VAL A 146 -29.66 -11.64 -12.61
CA VAL A 146 -30.68 -10.74 -12.05
C VAL A 146 -30.01 -9.56 -11.33
N ASN A 147 -29.00 -9.83 -10.50
CA ASN A 147 -28.27 -8.76 -9.81
C ASN A 147 -27.59 -7.77 -10.78
N ASN A 148 -27.02 -8.27 -11.89
CA ASN A 148 -26.42 -7.43 -12.92
C ASN A 148 -27.47 -6.57 -13.64
N LEU A 149 -28.64 -7.12 -13.96
CA LEU A 149 -29.76 -6.37 -14.54
C LEU A 149 -30.27 -5.26 -13.61
N LEU A 150 -30.41 -5.56 -12.31
CA LEU A 150 -30.78 -4.55 -11.31
C LEU A 150 -29.73 -3.42 -11.22
N LYS A 151 -28.44 -3.76 -11.30
CA LYS A 151 -27.37 -2.75 -11.35
C LYS A 151 -27.42 -1.91 -12.63
N TYR A 152 -27.72 -2.53 -13.77
CA TYR A 152 -27.85 -1.84 -15.06
C TYR A 152 -28.99 -0.81 -15.02
N ASN A 153 -30.18 -1.24 -14.58
CA ASN A 153 -31.36 -0.36 -14.50
C ASN A 153 -31.15 0.82 -13.55
N LYS A 154 -30.44 0.62 -12.43
CA LYS A 154 -30.10 1.73 -11.51
C LYS A 154 -29.20 2.77 -12.16
N ARG A 155 -28.24 2.36 -13.00
CA ARG A 155 -27.35 3.27 -13.73
C ARG A 155 -28.08 4.05 -14.82
N THR A 156 -29.01 3.42 -15.54
CA THR A 156 -29.78 4.09 -16.61
C THR A 156 -30.81 5.09 -16.07
N THR A 157 -31.28 4.91 -14.84
CA THR A 157 -32.25 5.84 -14.21
C THR A 157 -31.58 7.05 -13.53
N GLN A 158 -30.27 6.97 -13.27
CA GLN A 158 -29.49 8.04 -12.63
C GLN A 158 -28.77 8.98 -13.61
N ASN A 159 -28.73 8.59 -14.90
CA ASN A 159 -28.26 9.42 -16.00
C ASN A 159 -29.45 10.12 -16.65
#